data_AF-A0A926BSM0-F1
#
_entry.id   AF-A0A926BSM0-F1
#
_cell.length_a   1.000
_cell.length_b   1.000
_cell.length_c   1.000
_cell.angle_alpha   90.00
_cell.angle_beta   90.00
_cell.angle_gamma   90.00
#
_symmetry.space_group_name_H-M   'P 1'
#
loop_
_entity.id
_entity.type
_entity.pdbx_description
1 polymer ?
#
loop_
_entity_poly.entity_id
_entity_poly.type
_entity_poly.pdbx_seq_one_letter_code
_entity_poly.pdbx_strand_id
1 'polypeptide(L)'
;MKALFALSALVLAIILAPVAHAQAPGTISFQGSATSQRGEPIADGTYDIEIALHDAERDGQTVYVEAQTARVTRGVFSIEIGSRKPFPASLRFDRQYWLDFSIDGGDRFEPRIALTAVPYALSASQAVSLSPTSTNGVHSINCTHGPIEIRGSGATDVRMQGNV
;
A
#
# COMPACT_ATOMS: atom_id res chain seq x y z
N MET A 1 -36.84 33.56 -8.84
CA MET A 1 -36.58 33.16 -7.43
C MET A 1 -36.37 31.65 -7.28
N LYS A 2 -37.27 30.79 -7.79
CA LYS A 2 -37.16 29.31 -7.71
C LYS A 2 -35.87 28.74 -8.33
N ALA A 3 -35.47 29.23 -9.50
CA ALA A 3 -34.24 28.80 -10.19
C ALA A 3 -32.94 29.20 -9.46
N LEU A 4 -32.95 30.32 -8.73
CA LEU A 4 -31.78 30.80 -8.00
C LEU A 4 -31.55 29.98 -6.72
N PHE A 5 -32.63 29.56 -6.05
CA PHE A 5 -32.57 28.62 -4.92
C PHE A 5 -32.11 27.22 -5.38
N ALA A 6 -32.58 26.75 -6.54
CA ALA A 6 -32.15 25.47 -7.09
C ALA A 6 -30.65 25.44 -7.43
N LEU A 7 -30.11 26.54 -7.99
CA LEU A 7 -28.69 26.64 -8.33
C LEU A 7 -27.81 26.71 -7.07
N SER A 8 -28.23 27.44 -6.04
CA SER A 8 -27.54 27.48 -4.74
C SER A 8 -27.51 26.12 -4.05
N ALA A 9 -28.63 25.37 -4.09
CA ALA A 9 -28.70 24.03 -3.52
C ALA A 9 -27.79 23.03 -4.26
N LEU A 10 -27.67 23.16 -5.58
CA LEU A 10 -26.79 22.32 -6.40
C LEU A 10 -25.31 22.59 -6.11
N VAL A 11 -24.92 23.86 -5.99
CA VAL A 11 -23.53 24.25 -5.64
C VAL A 11 -23.16 23.74 -4.25
N LEU A 12 -24.07 23.85 -3.28
CA LEU A 12 -23.83 23.34 -1.92
C LEU A 12 -23.69 21.81 -1.90
N ALA A 13 -24.47 21.08 -2.70
CA ALA A 13 -24.36 19.62 -2.82
C ALA A 13 -23.03 19.16 -3.42
N ILE A 14 -22.44 19.93 -4.34
CA ILE A 14 -21.14 19.63 -4.94
C ILE A 14 -20.00 19.88 -3.93
N ILE A 15 -20.11 20.92 -3.09
CA ILE A 15 -19.10 21.25 -2.08
C ILE A 15 -19.10 20.23 -0.92
N LEU A 16 -20.27 19.68 -0.57
CA LEU A 16 -20.40 18.67 0.50
C LEU A 16 -20.25 17.23 0.01
N ALA A 17 -19.90 17.02 -1.27
CA ALA A 17 -19.65 15.67 -1.78
C ALA A 17 -18.44 15.06 -1.04
N PRO A 18 -18.60 13.92 -0.34
CA PRO A 18 -17.48 13.27 0.33
C PRO A 18 -16.45 12.84 -0.72
N VAL A 19 -15.19 13.23 -0.51
CA VAL A 19 -14.07 12.71 -1.30
C VAL A 19 -13.87 11.26 -0.89
N ALA A 20 -14.28 10.33 -1.74
CA ALA A 20 -14.05 8.91 -1.53
C ALA A 20 -12.57 8.62 -1.76
N HIS A 21 -11.81 8.45 -0.68
CA HIS A 21 -10.47 7.88 -0.76
C HIS A 21 -10.60 6.37 -0.89
N ALA A 22 -10.22 5.83 -2.06
CA ALA A 22 -10.08 4.39 -2.22
C ALA A 22 -8.88 3.92 -1.40
N GLN A 23 -9.11 3.51 -0.15
CA GLN A 23 -8.06 2.92 0.68
C GLN A 23 -7.90 1.47 0.25
N ALA A 24 -6.75 1.15 -0.34
CA ALA A 24 -6.39 -0.25 -0.60
C ALA A 24 -6.39 -1.04 0.73
N PRO A 25 -6.70 -2.34 0.70
CA PRO A 25 -6.57 -3.19 1.89
C PRO A 25 -5.18 -3.05 2.51
N GLY A 26 -5.12 -2.79 3.82
CA GLY A 26 -3.88 -2.60 4.58
C GLY A 26 -3.20 -3.90 5.00
N THR A 27 -3.56 -5.02 4.36
CA THR A 27 -3.12 -6.38 4.67
C THR A 27 -2.59 -7.08 3.43
N ILE A 28 -1.76 -8.10 3.64
CA ILE A 28 -1.19 -8.92 2.57
C ILE A 28 -1.69 -10.35 2.75
N SER A 29 -2.41 -10.89 1.76
CA SER A 29 -2.78 -12.31 1.77
C SER A 29 -1.55 -13.18 1.53
N PHE A 30 -1.37 -14.21 2.34
CA PHE A 30 -0.30 -15.18 2.20
C PHE A 30 -0.85 -16.60 2.33
N GLN A 31 -0.41 -17.50 1.44
CA GLN A 31 -0.74 -18.91 1.48
C GLN A 31 0.56 -19.72 1.49
N GLY A 32 0.75 -20.51 2.54
CA GLY A 32 1.90 -21.39 2.71
C GLY A 32 1.51 -22.85 2.52
N SER A 33 2.45 -23.65 2.03
CA SER A 33 2.37 -25.11 2.03
C SER A 33 3.56 -25.65 2.82
N ALA A 34 3.29 -26.45 3.84
CA ALA A 34 4.30 -27.05 4.68
C ALA A 34 4.28 -28.59 4.54
N THR A 35 5.46 -29.16 4.36
CA THR A 35 5.68 -30.61 4.26
C THR A 35 6.69 -31.06 5.31
N SER A 36 6.55 -32.30 5.76
CA SER A 36 7.58 -32.99 6.54
C SER A 36 8.87 -33.19 5.73
N GLN A 37 9.93 -33.64 6.40
CA GLN A 37 11.21 -33.98 5.76
C GLN A 37 11.08 -35.09 4.70
N ARG A 38 10.00 -35.87 4.70
CA ARG A 38 9.71 -36.90 3.71
C ARG A 38 8.90 -36.38 2.51
N GLY A 39 8.61 -35.08 2.47
CA GLY A 39 7.78 -34.44 1.44
C GLY A 39 6.27 -34.64 1.63
N GLU A 40 5.85 -35.32 2.70
CA GLU A 40 4.43 -35.49 3.01
C GLU A 40 3.86 -34.21 3.62
N PRO A 41 2.64 -33.77 3.26
CA PRO A 41 1.99 -32.64 3.90
C PRO A 41 1.92 -32.81 5.42
N ILE A 42 2.10 -31.72 6.16
CA ILE A 42 1.87 -31.77 7.62
C ILE A 42 0.39 -32.08 7.91
N ALA A 43 0.14 -32.66 9.09
CA ALA A 43 -1.19 -33.10 9.50
C ALA A 43 -2.20 -31.94 9.52
N ASP A 44 -3.46 -32.26 9.30
CA ASP A 44 -4.55 -31.30 9.43
C ASP A 44 -4.68 -30.89 10.90
N GLY A 45 -4.75 -29.59 11.16
CA GLY A 45 -4.70 -29.09 12.52
C GLY A 45 -4.75 -27.58 12.60
N THR A 46 -4.65 -27.07 13.82
CA THR A 46 -4.50 -25.65 14.09
C THR A 46 -3.09 -25.43 14.60
N TYR A 47 -2.37 -24.51 13.99
CA TYR A 47 -0.96 -24.27 14.21
C TYR A 47 -0.71 -22.79 14.46
N ASP A 48 0.31 -22.48 15.25
CA ASP A 48 0.78 -21.12 15.42
C ASP A 48 1.81 -20.80 14.34
N ILE A 49 1.46 -19.84 13.48
CA ILE A 49 2.28 -19.39 12.36
C ILE A 49 2.91 -18.06 12.75
N GLU A 50 4.24 -18.01 12.82
CA GLU A 50 4.97 -16.76 13.00
C GLU A 50 5.62 -16.38 11.68
N ILE A 51 5.21 -15.26 11.10
CA ILE A 51 5.80 -14.71 9.88
C ILE A 51 6.80 -13.62 10.24
N ALA A 52 7.82 -13.44 9.40
CA ALA A 52 8.65 -12.25 9.44
C ALA A 52 8.96 -11.72 8.05
N LEU A 53 9.12 -10.39 7.97
CA LEU A 53 9.61 -9.69 6.79
C LEU A 53 11.02 -9.19 7.03
N HIS A 54 11.85 -9.31 6.00
CA HIS A 54 13.26 -8.96 6.01
C HIS A 54 13.61 -8.09 4.81
N ASP A 55 14.62 -7.24 4.98
CA ASP A 55 15.09 -6.30 3.95
C ASP A 55 16.11 -6.87 2.97
N ALA A 56 16.51 -8.14 3.13
CA ALA A 56 17.36 -8.88 2.22
C ALA A 56 17.00 -10.38 2.16
N GLU A 57 17.37 -11.03 1.06
CA GLU A 57 17.14 -12.46 0.81
C GLU A 57 17.85 -13.36 1.84
N ARG A 58 19.07 -12.99 2.22
CA ARG A 58 19.90 -13.68 3.22
C ARG A 58 20.53 -12.65 4.14
N ASP A 59 20.68 -13.01 5.41
CA ASP A 59 21.33 -12.19 6.45
C ASP A 59 20.75 -10.77 6.61
N GLY A 60 19.55 -10.51 6.07
CA GLY A 60 18.84 -9.24 6.20
C GLY A 60 18.26 -9.02 7.58
N GLN A 61 18.05 -7.74 7.93
CA GLN A 61 17.38 -7.35 9.15
C GLN A 61 15.90 -7.66 9.07
N THR A 62 15.36 -8.25 10.15
CA THR A 62 13.92 -8.38 10.34
C THR A 62 13.30 -7.01 10.61
N VAL A 63 12.40 -6.59 9.72
CA VAL A 63 11.71 -5.30 9.81
C VAL A 63 10.30 -5.43 10.39
N TYR A 64 9.73 -6.64 10.36
CA TYR A 64 8.38 -6.90 10.87
C TYR A 64 8.21 -8.37 11.23
N VAL A 65 7.46 -8.63 12.30
CA VAL A 65 7.10 -9.97 12.79
C VAL A 65 5.65 -9.94 13.26
N GLU A 66 4.91 -10.99 12.91
CA GLU A 66 3.53 -11.20 13.33
C GLU A 66 3.28 -12.69 13.59
N ALA A 67 2.58 -12.99 14.68
CA ALA A 67 2.16 -14.35 15.01
C ALA A 67 0.63 -14.48 14.88
N GLN A 68 0.18 -15.56 14.26
CA GLN A 68 -1.24 -15.86 14.06
C GLN A 68 -1.49 -17.35 14.08
N THR A 69 -2.58 -17.74 14.71
CA THR A 69 -3.06 -19.12 14.68
C THR A 69 -3.83 -19.36 13.40
N ALA A 70 -3.46 -20.38 12.62
CA ALA A 70 -4.09 -20.73 11.36
C ALA A 70 -4.46 -22.22 11.29
N ARG A 71 -5.58 -22.52 10.63
CA ARG A 71 -5.95 -23.91 10.34
C ARG A 71 -5.18 -24.38 9.10
N VAL A 72 -4.45 -25.47 9.25
CA VAL A 72 -3.78 -26.18 8.16
C VAL A 72 -4.67 -27.32 7.68
N THR A 73 -4.80 -27.46 6.37
CA THR A 73 -5.51 -28.56 5.73
C THR A 73 -4.73 -29.05 4.52
N ARG A 74 -4.39 -30.34 4.49
CA ARG A 74 -3.51 -30.97 3.52
C ARG A 74 -2.16 -30.25 3.39
N GLY A 75 -1.60 -29.82 4.52
CA GLY A 75 -0.37 -29.05 4.60
C GLY A 75 -0.46 -27.60 4.13
N VAL A 76 -1.63 -27.10 3.73
CA VAL A 76 -1.81 -25.72 3.25
C VAL A 76 -2.51 -24.87 4.30
N PHE A 77 -2.06 -23.63 4.47
CA PHE A 77 -2.73 -22.61 5.29
C PHE A 77 -2.81 -21.28 4.54
N SER A 78 -3.74 -20.42 4.95
CA SER A 78 -3.86 -19.06 4.46
C SER A 78 -4.04 -18.10 5.64
N ILE A 79 -3.36 -16.96 5.57
CA ILE A 79 -3.39 -15.88 6.57
C ILE A 79 -3.39 -14.51 5.88
N GLU A 80 -3.85 -13.50 6.61
CA GLU A 80 -3.75 -12.10 6.22
C GLU A 80 -2.72 -11.40 7.11
N ILE A 81 -1.57 -11.08 6.55
CA ILE A 81 -0.49 -10.39 7.23
C ILE A 81 -0.88 -8.93 7.44
N GLY A 82 -0.65 -8.43 8.66
CA GLY A 82 -1.08 -7.11 9.10
C GLY A 82 -2.45 -7.10 9.81
N SER A 83 -3.15 -8.24 9.84
CA SER A 83 -4.50 -8.33 10.43
C SER A 83 -4.50 -8.41 11.96
N ARG A 84 -3.49 -9.06 12.56
CA ARG A 84 -3.32 -9.16 14.03
C ARG A 84 -2.44 -8.04 14.54
N LYS A 85 -1.45 -7.63 13.75
CA LYS A 85 -0.54 -6.53 14.08
C LYS A 85 -0.43 -5.58 12.88
N PRO A 86 -1.10 -4.42 12.87
CA PRO A 86 -0.98 -3.47 11.76
C PRO A 86 0.49 -3.12 11.44
N PHE A 87 0.81 -2.94 10.16
CA PHE A 87 2.15 -2.54 9.75
C PHE A 87 2.52 -1.18 10.37
N PRO A 88 3.76 -1.01 10.87
CA PRO A 88 4.20 0.27 11.39
C PRO A 88 4.30 1.28 10.24
N ALA A 89 4.01 2.55 10.53
CA ALA A 89 4.04 3.62 9.52
C ALA A 89 5.42 3.83 8.87
N SER A 90 6.49 3.38 9.53
CA SER A 90 7.86 3.38 9.02
C SER A 90 8.14 2.31 7.98
N LEU A 91 7.33 1.23 7.93
CA LEU A 91 7.50 0.16 6.94
C LEU A 91 6.80 0.56 5.64
N ARG A 92 7.62 0.95 4.67
CA ARG A 92 7.18 1.38 3.34
C ARG A 92 7.46 0.25 2.35
N PHE A 93 6.45 -0.22 1.62
CA PHE A 93 6.60 -1.22 0.56
C PHE A 93 7.14 -0.60 -0.75
N ASP A 94 8.25 0.15 -0.66
CA ASP A 94 8.89 0.88 -1.76
C ASP A 94 10.18 0.22 -2.27
N ARG A 95 10.55 -0.91 -1.67
CA ARG A 95 11.71 -1.73 -2.00
C ARG A 95 11.37 -3.21 -1.89
N GLN A 96 12.28 -4.06 -2.34
CA GLN A 96 12.13 -5.51 -2.20
C GLN A 96 12.18 -5.92 -0.72
N TYR A 97 11.25 -6.78 -0.33
CA TYR A 97 11.24 -7.46 0.96
C TYR A 97 11.12 -8.97 0.75
N TRP A 98 11.59 -9.72 1.73
CA TRP A 98 11.54 -11.18 1.74
C TRP A 98 10.80 -11.66 2.97
N LEU A 99 10.00 -12.71 2.81
CA LEU A 99 9.19 -13.31 3.84
C LEU A 99 9.74 -14.69 4.19
N ASP A 100 9.81 -14.98 5.48
CA ASP A 100 9.86 -16.35 5.98
C ASP A 100 8.78 -16.56 7.03
N PHE A 101 8.58 -17.81 7.41
CA PHE A 101 7.63 -18.19 8.46
C PHE A 101 8.15 -19.39 9.23
N SER A 102 7.64 -19.58 10.44
CA SER A 102 7.79 -20.81 11.24
C SER A 102 6.42 -21.33 11.69
N ILE A 103 6.40 -22.59 12.09
CA ILE A 103 5.20 -23.29 12.57
C ILE A 103 5.50 -23.82 13.97
N ASP A 104 4.63 -23.52 14.94
CA ASP A 104 4.71 -23.92 16.35
C ASP A 104 6.07 -23.62 17.02
N GLY A 105 6.69 -22.49 16.64
CA GLY A 105 7.99 -22.07 17.16
C GLY A 105 9.18 -22.92 16.69
N GLY A 106 8.99 -23.76 15.67
CA GLY A 106 10.08 -24.50 15.02
C GLY A 106 11.00 -23.61 14.18
N ASP A 107 11.88 -24.26 13.42
CA ASP A 107 12.80 -23.57 12.51
C ASP A 107 12.04 -22.77 11.44
N ARG A 108 12.62 -21.65 11.02
CA ARG A 108 12.07 -20.84 9.93
C ARG A 108 12.30 -21.52 8.59
N PHE A 109 11.29 -21.48 7.74
CA PHE A 109 11.35 -22.06 6.41
C PHE A 109 12.24 -21.21 5.50
N GLU A 110 13.21 -21.87 4.88
CA GLU A 110 14.12 -21.30 3.87
C GLU A 110 14.00 -22.05 2.52
N PRO A 111 14.31 -21.40 1.38
CA PRO A 111 14.73 -20.00 1.24
C PRO A 111 13.58 -19.01 1.46
N ARG A 112 13.91 -17.77 1.83
CA ARG A 112 12.92 -16.70 2.00
C ARG A 112 12.19 -16.42 0.67
N ILE A 113 10.91 -16.12 0.77
CA ILE A 113 10.02 -15.85 -0.36
C ILE A 113 10.05 -14.35 -0.67
N ALA A 114 10.45 -13.97 -1.88
CA ALA A 114 10.40 -12.57 -2.31
C ALA A 114 8.94 -12.09 -2.39
N LEU A 115 8.62 -10.96 -1.73
CA LEU A 115 7.32 -10.33 -1.88
C LEU A 115 7.20 -9.68 -3.26
N THR A 116 6.11 -9.95 -3.96
CA THR A 116 5.82 -9.41 -5.29
C THR A 116 4.60 -8.50 -5.26
N ALA A 117 4.46 -7.67 -6.30
CA ALA A 117 3.32 -6.76 -6.41
C ALA A 117 2.01 -7.52 -6.65
N VAL A 118 0.97 -7.13 -5.92
CA VAL A 118 -0.42 -7.61 -6.11
C VAL A 118 -1.23 -6.67 -7.03
N PRO A 119 -2.35 -7.11 -7.62
CA PRO A 119 -3.11 -6.30 -8.59
C PRO A 119 -3.50 -4.89 -8.11
N TYR A 120 -3.89 -4.75 -6.84
CA TYR A 120 -4.19 -3.43 -6.25
C TYR A 120 -2.94 -2.53 -6.18
N ALA A 121 -1.76 -3.09 -5.91
CA ALA A 121 -0.49 -2.35 -5.88
C ALA A 121 -0.02 -1.92 -7.28
N LEU A 122 -0.23 -2.76 -8.31
CA LEU A 122 0.07 -2.43 -9.71
C LEU A 122 -0.81 -1.29 -10.25
N SER A 123 -2.01 -1.12 -9.71
CA SER A 123 -2.88 0.02 -10.05
C SER A 123 -2.41 1.30 -9.34
N ALA A 124 -1.95 1.18 -8.09
CA ALA A 124 -1.46 2.32 -7.31
C ALA A 124 -0.14 2.89 -7.86
N SER A 125 0.76 2.07 -8.39
CA SER A 125 2.00 2.56 -9.02
C SER A 125 1.74 3.50 -10.20
N GLN A 126 0.66 3.28 -10.95
CA GLN A 126 0.24 4.16 -12.05
C GLN A 126 -0.33 5.50 -11.56
N ALA A 127 -0.85 5.56 -10.33
CA ALA A 127 -1.43 6.77 -9.73
C ALA A 127 -0.38 7.67 -9.04
N VAL A 128 0.74 7.11 -8.58
CA VAL A 128 1.83 7.85 -7.91
C VAL A 128 2.62 8.72 -8.89
N SER A 129 2.64 8.37 -10.18
CA SER A 129 3.03 9.34 -11.20
C SER A 129 1.88 10.31 -11.39
N LEU A 130 2.09 11.60 -11.08
CA LEU A 130 1.46 12.63 -11.90
C LEU A 130 1.89 12.30 -13.32
N SER A 131 1.05 11.58 -14.07
CA SER A 131 1.34 11.29 -15.47
C SER A 131 1.75 12.61 -16.12
N PRO A 132 2.77 12.66 -16.98
CA PRO A 132 3.08 13.88 -17.74
C PRO A 132 1.87 14.37 -18.58
N THR A 133 0.81 13.56 -18.71
CA THR A 133 -0.50 13.91 -19.30
C THR A 133 -1.58 14.30 -18.28
N SER A 134 -1.29 14.32 -16.98
CA SER A 134 -2.26 14.72 -15.96
C SER A 134 -2.59 16.21 -16.10
N THR A 135 -3.81 16.48 -16.54
CA THR A 135 -4.30 17.82 -16.89
C THR A 135 -4.39 18.78 -15.70
N ASN A 136 -4.33 18.26 -14.46
CA ASN A 136 -4.57 19.02 -13.22
C ASN A 136 -3.38 19.06 -12.26
N GLY A 137 -2.18 18.64 -12.69
CA GLY A 137 -0.95 18.73 -11.91
C GLY A 137 -0.10 19.93 -12.35
N VAL A 138 0.48 20.67 -11.40
CA VAL A 138 1.52 21.66 -11.74
C VAL A 138 2.83 20.91 -11.92
N HIS A 139 3.27 20.76 -13.18
CA HIS A 139 4.45 19.96 -13.54
C HIS A 139 5.76 20.75 -13.53
N SER A 140 5.72 22.06 -13.80
CA SER A 140 6.80 23.02 -13.51
C SER A 140 6.31 24.46 -13.73
N ILE A 141 6.91 25.42 -13.02
CA ILE A 141 6.90 26.84 -13.40
C ILE A 141 8.36 27.26 -13.37
N ASN A 142 8.98 27.37 -14.53
CA ASN A 142 10.41 27.67 -14.65
C ASN A 142 10.54 29.05 -15.30
N CYS A 143 10.81 30.08 -14.49
CA CYS A 143 11.18 31.40 -14.99
C CYS A 143 12.67 31.38 -15.31
N THR A 144 13.06 31.77 -16.52
CA THR A 144 14.46 32.10 -16.82
C THR A 144 14.63 33.49 -17.45
N HIS A 145 13.54 34.12 -17.94
CA HIS A 145 13.37 35.57 -18.04
C HIS A 145 11.97 35.96 -18.51
N GLY A 146 11.39 37.04 -17.96
CA GLY A 146 10.08 37.62 -18.32
C GLY A 146 8.96 37.40 -17.28
N PRO A 147 7.89 38.23 -17.28
CA PRO A 147 6.85 38.18 -16.24
C PRO A 147 5.85 37.02 -16.44
N ILE A 148 5.51 36.33 -15.34
CA ILE A 148 4.40 35.35 -15.28
C ILE A 148 3.11 36.06 -14.86
N GLU A 149 2.02 35.85 -15.60
CA GLU A 149 0.70 36.38 -15.27
C GLU A 149 -0.29 35.24 -14.96
N ILE A 150 -0.83 35.22 -13.74
CA ILE A 150 -1.80 34.23 -13.25
C ILE A 150 -3.11 34.97 -12.96
N ARG A 151 -4.21 34.60 -13.64
CA ARG A 151 -5.54 35.23 -13.47
C ARG A 151 -6.58 34.21 -13.01
N GLY A 152 -7.21 34.44 -11.87
CA GLY A 152 -8.39 33.69 -11.43
C GLY A 152 -9.56 34.63 -11.15
N SER A 153 -10.79 34.10 -11.30
CA SER A 153 -12.04 34.85 -11.17
C SER A 153 -12.49 35.12 -9.72
N GLY A 154 -11.54 35.14 -8.77
CA GLY A 154 -11.72 35.35 -7.33
C GLY A 154 -10.39 35.70 -6.64
N ALA A 155 -10.29 35.50 -5.30
CA ALA A 155 -9.06 35.71 -4.51
C ALA A 155 -7.93 34.74 -4.93
N THR A 156 -7.27 35.10 -6.01
CA THR A 156 -6.11 34.39 -6.54
C THR A 156 -4.88 35.06 -5.96
N ASP A 157 -4.16 34.34 -5.09
CA ASP A 157 -2.92 34.81 -4.47
C ASP A 157 -1.75 34.09 -5.17
N VAL A 158 -0.83 34.89 -5.72
CA VAL A 158 0.29 34.47 -6.55
C VAL A 158 1.56 34.93 -5.84
N ARG A 159 2.44 34.01 -5.44
CA ARG A 159 3.75 34.37 -4.87
C ARG A 159 4.85 33.56 -5.56
N MET A 160 5.83 34.25 -6.11
CA MET A 160 6.99 33.66 -6.80
C MET A 160 8.19 33.61 -5.83
N GLN A 161 9.02 32.56 -5.85
CA GLN A 161 10.33 32.56 -5.19
C GLN A 161 11.29 31.51 -5.81
N GLY A 162 12.24 31.96 -6.65
CA GLY A 162 13.34 31.14 -7.20
C GLY A 162 14.09 31.81 -8.36
N ASN A 163 15.44 31.78 -8.34
CA ASN A 163 16.39 32.61 -9.11
C ASN A 163 16.55 32.16 -10.58
N VAL A 164 16.25 32.94 -11.63
CA VAL A 164 15.70 34.31 -11.72
C VAL A 164 14.64 34.30 -12.82
#